data_AF-A0A963JYH7-F1
#
_entry.id   AF-A0A963JYH7-F1
#
_cell.length_a   1.000
_cell.length_b   1.000
_cell.length_c   1.000
_cell.angle_alpha   90.00
_cell.angle_beta   90.00
_cell.angle_gamma   90.00
#
_symmetry.space_group_name_H-M   'P 1'
#
loop_
_entity.id
_entity.type
_entity.pdbx_description
1 polymer ?
#
loop_
_entity_poly.entity_id
_entity_poly.type
_entity_poly.pdbx_seq_one_letter_code
_entity_poly.pdbx_strand_id
1 'polypeptide(L)' 'VADTLPVQMDLMAEGLSLGQVGQRPFEMGYQSMYFLRDIVKDGKNPEDPTYTGLDVCSPENADTCIGG' A
#
# COMPACT_ATOMS: atom_id res chain seq x y z
N VAL A 1 -2.83 -13.60 0.42
CA VAL A 1 -1.58 -13.30 1.18
C VAL A 1 -1.44 -11.80 1.20
N ALA A 2 -1.16 -11.19 2.34
CA ALA A 2 -0.92 -9.75 2.44
C ALA A 2 0.59 -9.50 2.41
N ASP A 3 1.00 -8.36 1.87
CA ASP A 3 2.39 -7.93 1.87
C ASP A 3 2.76 -7.29 3.22
N THR A 4 4.07 -7.20 3.49
CA THR A 4 4.62 -6.50 4.67
C THR A 4 4.00 -6.94 6.01
N LEU A 5 3.61 -8.21 6.13
CA LEU A 5 3.11 -8.79 7.38
C LEU A 5 4.15 -8.66 8.49
N PRO A 6 3.75 -8.60 9.78
CA PRO A 6 4.70 -8.48 10.90
C PRO A 6 5.85 -9.49 10.83
N VAL A 7 5.54 -10.76 10.56
CA VAL A 7 6.56 -11.80 10.38
C VAL A 7 7.52 -11.54 9.21
N GLN A 8 7.03 -10.96 8.11
CA GLN A 8 7.89 -10.63 6.97
C GLN A 8 8.82 -9.45 7.28
N MET A 9 8.36 -8.51 8.11
CA MET A 9 9.17 -7.39 8.57
C MET A 9 10.22 -7.83 9.57
N ASP A 10 9.87 -8.70 10.51
CA ASP A 10 10.82 -9.27 11.48
C ASP A 10 11.94 -10.03 10.73
N LEU A 11 11.57 -10.86 9.75
CA LEU A 11 12.53 -11.58 8.91
C LEU A 11 13.41 -10.63 8.07
N MET A 12 12.88 -9.50 7.61
CA MET A 12 13.67 -8.49 6.91
C MET A 12 14.66 -7.79 7.84
N ALA A 13 14.23 -7.44 9.06
CA ALA A 13 15.09 -6.83 10.06
C ALA A 13 16.24 -7.76 10.48
N GLU A 14 15.99 -9.08 10.49
CA GLU A 14 17.02 -10.11 10.67
C GLU A 14 17.93 -10.34 9.44
N GLY A 15 17.70 -9.62 8.34
CA GLY A 15 18.49 -9.74 7.11
C GLY A 15 18.17 -10.98 6.27
N LEU A 16 17.07 -11.68 6.56
CA LEU A 16 16.61 -12.86 5.83
C LEU A 16 15.77 -12.50 4.59
N SER A 17 15.46 -11.22 4.42
CA SER A 17 14.84 -10.63 3.23
C SER A 17 15.56 -9.33 2.87
N LEU A 18 15.88 -9.15 1.58
CA LEU A 18 16.56 -7.93 1.09
C LEU A 18 15.60 -6.76 0.85
N GLY A 19 14.30 -7.02 0.88
CA GLY A 19 13.27 -6.00 0.78
C GLY A 19 11.88 -6.59 0.61
N GLN A 20 10.87 -5.75 0.84
CA GLN A 20 9.46 -6.07 0.60
C GLN A 20 8.81 -4.88 -0.11
N VAL A 21 7.75 -5.15 -0.87
CA VAL A 21 6.93 -4.12 -1.51
C VAL A 21 5.53 -4.26 -0.95
N GLY A 22 5.11 -3.27 -0.17
CA GLY A 22 3.79 -3.21 0.44
C GLY A 22 2.80 -2.47 -0.45
N GLN A 23 1.61 -3.06 -0.62
CA GLN A 23 0.44 -2.32 -1.09
C GLN A 23 -0.02 -1.32 -0.02
N ARG A 24 -0.74 -0.27 -0.43
CA ARG A 24 -1.35 0.73 0.46
C ARG A 24 -2.86 0.52 0.64
N PRO A 25 -3.30 -0.52 1.36
CA PRO A 25 -4.72 -0.90 1.42
C PRO A 25 -5.62 0.18 2.02
N PHE A 26 -5.11 0.99 2.97
CA PHE A 26 -5.88 2.09 3.54
C PHE A 26 -6.18 3.16 2.49
N GLU A 27 -5.16 3.66 1.79
CA GLU A 27 -5.32 4.65 0.72
C GLU A 27 -6.17 4.10 -0.43
N MET A 28 -5.97 2.83 -0.81
CA MET A 28 -6.82 2.16 -1.80
C MET A 28 -8.30 2.19 -1.40
N GLY A 29 -8.61 1.83 -0.16
CA GLY A 29 -9.98 1.85 0.35
C GLY A 29 -10.55 3.26 0.44
N TYR A 30 -9.76 4.22 0.92
CA TYR A 30 -10.15 5.62 1.04
C TYR A 30 -10.49 6.22 -0.33
N GLN A 31 -9.57 6.14 -1.30
CA GLN A 31 -9.79 6.68 -2.65
C GLN A 31 -10.96 5.99 -3.36
N SER A 32 -11.11 4.68 -3.21
CA SER A 32 -12.23 3.94 -3.81
C SER A 32 -13.59 4.51 -3.40
N MET A 33 -13.74 4.90 -2.12
CA MET A 33 -15.00 5.50 -1.65
C MET A 33 -15.27 6.88 -2.29
N TYR A 34 -14.23 7.66 -2.56
CA TYR A 34 -14.37 8.94 -3.27
C TYR A 34 -14.71 8.73 -4.74
N PHE A 35 -14.10 7.76 -5.41
CA PHE A 35 -14.46 7.42 -6.79
C PHE A 35 -15.91 6.98 -6.90
N LEU A 36 -16.38 6.11 -5.99
CA LEU A 36 -17.78 5.70 -5.94
C LEU A 36 -18.72 6.90 -5.76
N ARG A 37 -18.35 7.85 -4.89
CA ARG A 37 -19.12 9.07 -4.67
C ARG A 37 -19.17 9.93 -5.94
N ASP A 38 -18.06 10.14 -6.61
CA ASP A 38 -17.96 11.00 -7.80
C ASP A 38 -18.68 10.37 -9.01
N ILE A 39 -18.67 9.03 -9.13
CA ILE A 39 -19.49 8.29 -10.10
C ILE A 39 -20.98 8.55 -9.85
N VAL A 40 -21.45 8.42 -8.60
CA VAL A 40 -22.87 8.56 -8.26
C VAL A 40 -23.35 10.01 -8.36
N LYS A 41 -22.51 10.99 -8.00
CA LYS A 41 -22.90 12.41 -7.99
C LYS A 41 -22.69 13.12 -9.31
N ASP A 42 -21.53 12.90 -9.94
CA ASP A 42 -21.04 13.70 -11.05
C ASP A 42 -20.93 12.88 -12.35
N GLY A 43 -21.18 11.56 -12.30
CA GLY A 43 -21.03 10.67 -13.45
C GLY A 43 -19.58 10.52 -13.93
N LYS A 44 -18.61 10.92 -13.09
CA LYS A 44 -17.19 10.93 -13.44
C LYS A 44 -16.51 9.64 -13.01
N ASN A 45 -15.96 8.91 -13.97
CA ASN A 45 -15.15 7.72 -13.70
C ASN A 45 -13.71 8.10 -13.31
N PRO A 46 -13.03 7.29 -12.47
CA PRO A 46 -11.61 7.43 -12.22
C PRO A 46 -10.79 7.11 -13.49
N GLU A 47 -9.53 7.55 -13.50
CA GLU A 47 -8.59 7.19 -14.56
C GLU A 47 -8.25 5.69 -14.50
N ASP A 48 -8.10 5.03 -15.64
CA ASP A 48 -7.75 3.62 -15.72
C ASP A 48 -6.41 3.45 -16.47
N PRO A 49 -5.33 3.00 -15.80
CA PRO A 49 -5.26 2.57 -14.39
C PRO A 49 -5.06 3.73 -13.39
N THR A 50 -5.72 3.63 -12.23
CA THR A 50 -5.42 4.48 -11.05
C THR A 50 -4.32 3.84 -10.20
N TYR A 51 -3.28 4.59 -9.88
CA TYR A 51 -2.17 4.13 -9.03
C TYR A 51 -2.23 4.75 -7.63
N THR A 52 -2.29 3.92 -6.59
CA THR A 52 -2.31 4.35 -5.18
C THR A 52 -0.91 4.44 -4.55
N GLY A 53 0.12 4.09 -5.31
CA GLY A 53 1.49 3.97 -4.83
C GLY A 53 1.75 2.66 -4.08
N LEU A 54 3.03 2.46 -3.74
CA LEU A 54 3.58 1.29 -3.06
C LEU A 54 4.58 1.75 -2.01
N ASP A 55 4.72 0.97 -0.94
CA ASP A 55 5.77 1.18 0.06
C ASP A 55 6.92 0.21 -0.21
N VAL A 56 8.11 0.77 -0.43
CA VAL A 56 9.33 -0.02 -0.71
C VAL A 56 10.14 -0.10 0.57
N CYS A 57 10.18 -1.30 1.15
CA CYS A 57 10.85 -1.56 2.41
C CYS A 57 12.19 -2.26 2.16
N SER A 58 13.22 -1.80 2.84
CA SER A 58 14.54 -2.40 2.92
C SER A 58 14.90 -2.61 4.40
N PRO A 59 15.93 -3.40 4.71
CA PRO A 59 16.40 -3.54 6.08
C PRO A 59 16.74 -2.20 6.77
N GLU A 60 17.09 -1.16 5.98
CA GLU A 60 17.44 0.16 6.49
C GLU A 60 16.23 0.96 7.02
N ASN A 61 15.02 0.67 6.55
CA ASN A 61 13.81 1.40 6.91
C ASN A 61 12.69 0.50 7.48
N ALA A 62 13.01 -0.74 7.85
CA ALA A 62 12.04 -1.75 8.26
C ALA A 62 11.10 -1.27 9.40
N ASP A 63 11.62 -0.48 10.33
CA ASP A 63 10.86 0.05 11.48
C ASP A 63 9.86 1.16 11.12
N THR A 64 10.08 1.85 10.00
CA THR A 64 9.31 3.05 9.61
C THR A 64 8.62 2.91 8.26
N CYS A 65 8.83 1.81 7.54
CA CYS A 65 8.35 1.65 6.17
C CYS A 65 6.83 1.49 6.09
N ILE A 66 6.19 0.92 7.12
CA ILE A 66 4.75 0.66 7.14
C ILE A 66 4.08 1.73 8.01
N GLY A 67 3.19 2.52 7.42
CA GLY A 67 2.46 3.57 8.15
C GLY A 67 1.94 4.73 7.30
N GLY A 68 1.92 4.58 5.97
CA GLY A 68 1.31 5.52 5.03
C GLY A 68 -0.19 5.30 4.88
#